data_AF-A0A6A5HY89-F1
#
_entry.id   AF-A0A6A5HY89-F1
#
_cell.length_a   1.000
_cell.length_b   1.000
_cell.length_c   1.000
_cell.angle_alpha   90.00
_cell.angle_beta   90.00
_cell.angle_gamma   90.00
#
_symmetry.space_group_name_H-M   'P 1'
#
loop_
_entity.id
_entity.type
_entity.pdbx_description
1 polymer ?
#
loop_
_entity_poly.entity_id
_entity_poly.type
_entity_poly.pdbx_seq_one_letter_code
_entity_poly.pdbx_strand_id
1 'polypeptide(L)'
;MILLLFLFLTTPLTCLDSENNQPIYKFAIVSGVVDVANATTTLPSVESEDACVDKCETDANCVLAFVSTSLTCYLFDYGSITAVSKNGTNGTGDAGTVAFKVYTNQPACDLNLQFLLNGKNYPLNANDTTKDLWKIDTDENGWIISYGTPPPLICGNFTYNRPYPDGCNPECDVTMVQVNAIPGPLSTEYNNQDANNWNDCMYACHGNLACFATYFDSTVGCRWWNIYKIWFFNRTEAQDMQGAHMAIKIPLSPVSCKYTTEQLLDDKYYLPYNRILASVRRGFFRMRTTPKYYKFSAYVDEKFDYKFTFTGCEFGTRASATQTYNKQSGTFTTNEETLMCVGLVNTPNITQVAANELCHEMDGKLMTERHAAFINDGNNCPGSYSRIELYTLMYPDYGTKVGFNYQNQQGFKIWFGLEKESSQSFKWQAPEWSIVNGETYKMCSSGLPWNTYVNETINQVQFTWGPGEPAAGDGLDCGYMYYKYNTSYPGYSLKAARCDDVADIFACGHETQAKKGIPPFQQIADEYGRSLKTHEKDPAYWQYQYYNESATS
;
A
#
# COMPACT_ATOMS: atom_id res chain seq x y z
N MET A 1 5.94 72.61 9.91
CA MET A 1 6.00 71.94 8.60
C MET A 1 6.83 70.67 8.80
N ILE A 2 6.17 69.56 9.12
CA ILE A 2 6.80 68.27 9.39
C ILE A 2 6.18 67.29 8.42
N LEU A 3 7.02 66.81 7.51
CA LEU A 3 6.72 65.78 6.52
C LEU A 3 6.82 64.43 7.23
N LEU A 4 5.71 63.70 7.35
CA LEU A 4 5.69 62.33 7.85
C LEU A 4 5.31 61.40 6.71
N LEU A 5 6.31 60.63 6.25
CA LEU A 5 6.16 59.42 5.45
C LEU A 5 5.18 58.47 6.16
N PHE A 6 4.09 58.08 5.49
CA PHE A 6 3.37 56.85 5.82
C PHE A 6 3.81 55.76 4.83
N LEU A 7 4.55 54.78 5.34
CA LEU A 7 4.83 53.53 4.67
C LEU A 7 3.51 52.79 4.39
N PHE A 8 3.30 52.39 3.14
CA PHE A 8 2.37 51.33 2.79
C PHE A 8 2.92 50.00 3.33
N LEU A 9 2.36 49.52 4.45
CA LEU A 9 2.46 48.13 4.86
C LEU A 9 1.30 47.37 4.20
N THR A 10 1.56 46.73 3.07
CA THR A 10 0.75 45.62 2.57
C THR A 10 1.04 44.40 3.44
N THR A 11 0.33 44.27 4.56
CA THR A 11 0.21 42.98 5.24
C THR A 11 -0.83 42.15 4.48
N PRO A 12 -0.51 40.94 3.98
CA PRO A 12 -1.56 40.02 3.57
C PRO A 12 -2.42 39.76 4.80
N LEU A 13 -3.76 39.81 4.65
CA LEU A 13 -4.67 39.37 5.70
C LEU A 13 -4.30 37.92 6.05
N THR A 14 -3.63 37.74 7.18
CA THR A 14 -3.42 36.43 7.79
C THR A 14 -4.79 35.91 8.20
N CYS A 15 -5.25 34.86 7.53
CA CYS A 15 -6.45 34.10 7.85
C CYS A 15 -6.22 33.43 9.23
N LEU A 16 -6.68 34.08 10.30
CA LEU A 16 -6.63 33.55 11.66
C LEU A 16 -7.81 32.59 11.86
N ASP A 17 -7.75 31.40 11.26
CA ASP A 17 -8.56 30.27 11.73
C ASP A 17 -7.81 29.63 12.92
N SER A 18 -8.47 29.48 14.07
CA SER A 18 -7.88 28.83 15.24
C SER A 18 -7.46 27.39 14.93
N GLU A 19 -6.31 26.93 15.43
CA GLU A 19 -5.77 25.56 15.33
C GLU A 19 -6.65 24.45 15.96
N ASN A 20 -7.95 24.67 16.16
CA ASN A 20 -8.86 23.60 16.48
C ASN A 20 -9.18 22.83 15.19
N ASN A 21 -8.55 21.67 15.02
CA ASN A 21 -8.83 20.68 13.95
C ASN A 21 -10.25 20.08 13.99
N GLN A 22 -11.21 20.75 14.64
CA GLN A 22 -12.60 20.33 14.73
C GLN A 22 -13.37 20.81 13.50
N PRO A 23 -14.21 19.96 12.89
CA PRO A 23 -15.03 20.37 11.77
C PRO A 23 -16.09 21.39 12.17
N ILE A 24 -16.31 22.34 11.27
CA ILE A 24 -17.41 23.32 11.35
C ILE A 24 -18.07 23.42 9.97
N TYR A 25 -19.27 24.01 9.93
CA TYR A 25 -19.88 24.37 8.66
C TYR A 25 -19.09 25.49 8.01
N LYS A 26 -18.77 25.33 6.73
CA LYS A 26 -18.12 26.31 5.86
C LYS A 26 -18.86 26.32 4.52
N PHE A 27 -18.60 27.32 3.68
CA PHE A 27 -19.24 27.43 2.38
C PHE A 27 -18.25 27.22 1.24
N ALA A 28 -18.53 26.20 0.42
CA ALA A 28 -17.81 25.95 -0.82
C ALA A 28 -18.50 26.76 -1.94
N ILE A 29 -17.81 27.79 -2.43
CA ILE A 29 -18.38 28.77 -3.36
C ILE A 29 -17.95 28.46 -4.80
N VAL A 30 -18.91 28.39 -5.72
CA VAL A 30 -18.70 28.17 -7.16
C VAL A 30 -19.62 29.07 -7.99
N SER A 31 -19.31 29.25 -9.27
CA SER A 31 -20.26 29.84 -10.22
C SER A 31 -21.16 28.76 -10.81
N GLY A 32 -22.46 29.01 -10.87
CA GLY A 32 -23.42 28.03 -11.38
C GLY A 32 -24.79 28.62 -11.73
N VAL A 33 -25.66 27.73 -12.18
CA VAL A 33 -27.06 27.98 -12.53
C VAL A 33 -27.92 27.02 -11.72
N VAL A 34 -28.95 27.53 -11.05
CA VAL A 34 -29.90 26.75 -10.26
C VAL A 34 -31.33 27.01 -10.71
N ASP A 35 -32.20 26.03 -10.52
CA ASP A 35 -33.64 26.23 -10.68
C ASP A 35 -34.20 26.94 -9.44
N VAL A 36 -34.33 28.26 -9.54
CA VAL A 36 -34.81 29.13 -8.45
C VAL A 36 -36.26 28.85 -8.05
N ALA A 37 -37.04 28.12 -8.85
CA ALA A 37 -38.41 27.72 -8.48
C ALA A 37 -38.44 26.82 -7.23
N ASN A 38 -37.33 26.13 -6.94
CA ASN A 38 -37.20 25.25 -5.79
C ASN A 38 -36.65 25.94 -4.53
N ALA A 39 -36.38 27.26 -4.60
CA ALA A 39 -35.89 28.00 -3.45
C ALA A 39 -36.95 28.04 -2.33
N THR A 40 -36.55 27.71 -1.10
CA THR A 40 -37.43 27.75 0.08
C THR A 40 -37.60 29.18 0.59
N THR A 41 -36.57 30.00 0.46
CA THR A 41 -36.59 31.42 0.82
C THR A 41 -36.02 32.26 -0.32
N THR A 42 -36.69 33.36 -0.63
CA THR A 42 -36.21 34.37 -1.60
C THR A 42 -36.10 35.72 -0.90
N LEU A 43 -34.92 36.34 -0.98
CA LEU A 43 -34.60 37.64 -0.41
C LEU A 43 -34.19 38.59 -1.54
N PRO A 44 -35.08 39.51 -1.97
CA PRO A 44 -34.73 40.47 -3.00
C PRO A 44 -33.76 41.52 -2.44
N SER A 45 -32.76 41.91 -3.25
CA SER A 45 -31.85 43.03 -2.97
C SER A 45 -31.02 42.85 -1.69
N VAL A 46 -30.26 41.75 -1.59
CA VAL A 46 -29.28 41.60 -0.51
C VAL A 46 -28.09 42.54 -0.68
N GLU A 47 -27.50 42.98 0.42
CA GLU A 47 -26.39 43.95 0.42
C GLU A 47 -25.10 43.37 -0.18
N SER A 48 -24.90 42.05 -0.10
CA SER A 48 -23.75 41.33 -0.64
C SER A 48 -24.02 39.84 -0.81
N GLU A 49 -23.11 39.12 -1.46
CA GLU A 49 -23.13 37.66 -1.52
C GLU A 49 -22.98 37.04 -0.11
N ASP A 50 -22.09 37.59 0.70
CA ASP A 50 -21.85 37.15 2.09
C ASP A 50 -23.12 37.24 2.95
N ALA A 51 -23.92 38.29 2.78
CA ALA A 51 -25.18 38.44 3.52
C ALA A 51 -26.18 37.31 3.22
N CYS A 52 -26.14 36.73 2.03
CA CYS A 52 -26.94 35.57 1.67
C CYS A 52 -26.39 34.29 2.32
N VAL A 53 -25.07 34.13 2.30
CA VAL A 53 -24.37 33.00 2.91
C VAL A 53 -24.58 32.97 4.41
N ASP A 54 -24.41 34.10 5.10
CA ASP A 54 -24.65 34.25 6.54
C ASP A 54 -26.07 33.84 6.91
N LYS A 55 -27.05 34.17 6.05
CA LYS A 55 -28.44 33.79 6.28
C LYS A 55 -28.62 32.28 6.22
N CYS A 56 -28.01 31.62 5.23
CA CYS A 56 -27.99 30.16 5.14
C CYS A 56 -27.20 29.50 6.28
N GLU A 57 -26.18 30.16 6.81
CA GLU A 57 -25.41 29.64 7.95
C GLU A 57 -26.29 29.54 9.19
N THR A 58 -27.04 30.61 9.48
CA THR A 58 -27.94 30.69 10.64
C THR A 58 -29.17 29.79 10.54
N ASP A 59 -29.53 29.35 9.34
CA ASP A 59 -30.62 28.40 9.12
C ASP A 59 -30.11 26.96 9.21
N ALA A 60 -30.66 26.19 10.15
CA ALA A 60 -30.29 24.80 10.37
C ALA A 60 -30.65 23.89 9.19
N ASN A 61 -31.69 24.24 8.41
CA ASN A 61 -32.15 23.42 7.30
C ASN A 61 -31.54 23.84 5.96
N CYS A 62 -30.94 25.03 5.87
CA CYS A 62 -30.35 25.51 4.62
C CYS A 62 -29.07 24.74 4.27
N VAL A 63 -29.03 24.19 3.06
CA VAL A 63 -27.87 23.43 2.53
C VAL A 63 -27.15 24.18 1.41
N LEU A 64 -27.83 25.14 0.76
CA LEU A 64 -27.30 25.88 -0.36
C LEU A 64 -27.85 27.31 -0.40
N ALA A 65 -26.98 28.28 -0.63
CA ALA A 65 -27.34 29.65 -0.95
C ALA A 65 -26.96 29.96 -2.41
N PHE A 66 -27.82 30.68 -3.10
CA PHE A 66 -27.58 31.15 -4.47
C PHE A 66 -27.84 32.65 -4.55
N VAL A 67 -26.93 33.40 -5.16
CA VAL A 67 -27.07 34.83 -5.38
C VAL A 67 -27.03 35.09 -6.88
N SER A 68 -28.15 35.61 -7.41
CA SER A 68 -28.22 35.99 -8.81
C SER A 68 -27.33 37.20 -9.11
N THR A 69 -27.03 37.42 -10.38
CA THR A 69 -26.34 38.64 -10.84
C THR A 69 -27.08 39.95 -10.49
N SER A 70 -28.38 39.89 -10.19
CA SER A 70 -29.21 41.01 -9.73
C SER A 70 -29.23 41.19 -8.21
N LEU A 71 -28.38 40.46 -7.47
CA LEU A 71 -28.34 40.45 -6.00
C LEU A 71 -29.66 40.00 -5.35
N THR A 72 -30.37 39.09 -6.01
CA THR A 72 -31.45 38.34 -5.36
C THR A 72 -30.85 37.08 -4.74
N CYS A 73 -31.06 36.89 -3.45
CA CYS A 73 -30.62 35.73 -2.70
C CYS A 73 -31.73 34.68 -2.63
N TYR A 74 -31.38 33.44 -2.92
CA TYR A 74 -32.23 32.27 -2.88
C TYR A 74 -31.60 31.24 -1.96
N LEU A 75 -32.34 30.82 -0.93
CA LEU A 75 -31.91 29.78 -0.01
C LEU A 75 -32.65 28.48 -0.35
N PHE A 76 -31.94 27.37 -0.23
CA PHE A 76 -32.46 26.04 -0.51
C PHE A 76 -32.26 25.17 0.72
N ASP A 77 -33.37 24.69 1.27
CA ASP A 77 -33.35 23.77 2.40
C ASP A 77 -33.02 22.35 1.93
N TYR A 78 -32.63 21.51 2.88
CA TYR A 78 -32.49 20.07 2.68
C TYR A 78 -33.72 19.48 1.97
N GLY A 79 -33.48 18.71 0.91
CA GLY A 79 -34.52 18.08 0.09
C GLY A 79 -35.10 18.96 -1.03
N SER A 80 -34.78 20.26 -1.09
CA SER A 80 -35.39 21.17 -2.06
C SER A 80 -34.67 21.23 -3.41
N ILE A 81 -33.38 20.92 -3.50
CA ILE A 81 -32.59 21.09 -4.73
C ILE A 81 -31.86 19.81 -5.13
N THR A 82 -31.95 19.42 -6.40
CA THR A 82 -31.38 18.15 -6.87
C THR A 82 -30.20 18.33 -7.82
N ALA A 83 -29.95 19.54 -8.33
CA ALA A 83 -28.84 19.80 -9.23
C ALA A 83 -28.43 21.28 -9.26
N VAL A 84 -27.15 21.51 -9.58
CA VAL A 84 -26.58 22.82 -9.90
C VAL A 84 -25.83 22.66 -11.22
N SER A 85 -26.17 23.44 -12.24
CA SER A 85 -25.47 23.39 -13.53
C SER A 85 -24.28 24.34 -13.55
N LYS A 86 -23.24 24.02 -14.33
CA LYS A 86 -22.16 24.98 -14.63
C LYS A 86 -22.71 26.15 -15.43
N ASN A 87 -22.06 27.30 -15.32
CA ASN A 87 -22.42 28.46 -16.12
C ASN A 87 -22.14 28.18 -17.62
N GLY A 88 -23.12 28.39 -18.50
CA GLY A 88 -22.99 28.17 -19.95
C GLY A 88 -23.30 26.76 -20.47
N THR A 89 -23.74 25.83 -19.61
CA THR A 89 -24.40 24.58 -20.05
C THR A 89 -25.92 24.77 -20.12
N ASN A 90 -26.67 23.81 -20.70
CA ASN A 90 -28.12 23.88 -21.00
C ASN A 90 -29.08 24.04 -19.77
N GLY A 91 -28.61 24.62 -18.66
CA GLY A 91 -29.42 24.88 -17.47
C GLY A 91 -30.48 25.96 -17.72
N THR A 92 -31.69 25.74 -17.22
CA THR A 92 -32.87 26.59 -17.45
C THR A 92 -33.08 27.66 -16.37
N GLY A 93 -32.02 28.19 -15.75
CA GLY A 93 -32.11 29.09 -14.59
C GLY A 93 -31.24 30.35 -14.67
N ASP A 94 -31.30 31.17 -13.63
CA ASP A 94 -30.46 32.37 -13.50
C ASP A 94 -29.01 31.99 -13.16
N ALA A 95 -28.05 32.65 -13.81
CA ALA A 95 -26.63 32.49 -13.49
C ALA A 95 -26.22 33.34 -12.29
N GLY A 96 -25.30 32.83 -11.48
CA GLY A 96 -24.84 33.52 -10.28
C GLY A 96 -23.83 32.72 -9.45
N THR A 97 -23.71 33.12 -8.19
CA THR A 97 -22.80 32.52 -7.21
C THR A 97 -23.57 31.51 -6.38
N VAL A 98 -23.05 30.28 -6.28
CA VAL A 98 -23.62 29.17 -5.52
C VAL A 98 -22.68 28.85 -4.35
N ALA A 99 -23.21 28.79 -3.15
CA ALA A 99 -22.49 28.46 -1.93
C ALA A 99 -23.08 27.21 -1.29
N PHE A 100 -22.34 26.10 -1.32
CA PHE A 100 -22.72 24.83 -0.68
C PHE A 100 -22.28 24.82 0.78
N LYS A 101 -23.19 24.53 1.71
CA LYS A 101 -22.89 24.45 3.15
C LYS A 101 -22.24 23.13 3.53
N VAL A 102 -20.91 23.07 3.53
CA VAL A 102 -20.13 21.85 3.74
C VAL A 102 -19.61 21.74 5.18
N TYR A 103 -19.70 20.56 5.80
CA TYR A 103 -19.09 20.29 7.10
C TYR A 103 -17.66 19.79 6.92
N THR A 104 -16.66 20.58 7.36
CA THR A 104 -15.24 20.33 7.09
C THR A 104 -14.30 20.95 8.12
N ASN A 105 -13.10 20.37 8.29
CA ASN A 105 -12.01 20.91 9.10
C ASN A 105 -10.92 21.62 8.25
N GLN A 106 -11.06 21.63 6.92
CA GLN A 106 -10.16 22.40 6.04
C GLN A 106 -10.24 23.89 6.37
N PRO A 107 -9.13 24.65 6.44
CA PRO A 107 -9.16 26.08 6.70
C PRO A 107 -9.97 26.80 5.62
N ALA A 108 -10.73 27.83 6.00
CA ALA A 108 -11.69 28.47 5.08
C ALA A 108 -10.99 29.08 3.85
N CYS A 109 -9.75 29.53 4.02
CA CYS A 109 -8.95 30.15 2.97
C CYS A 109 -8.30 29.14 1.99
N ASP A 110 -8.25 27.85 2.32
CA ASP A 110 -7.64 26.80 1.47
C ASP A 110 -8.63 25.64 1.21
N LEU A 111 -9.92 25.95 1.07
CA LEU A 111 -10.93 24.94 0.75
C LEU A 111 -10.64 24.30 -0.61
N ASN A 112 -10.41 22.98 -0.62
CA ASN A 112 -10.28 22.22 -1.85
C ASN A 112 -11.69 21.90 -2.41
N LEU A 113 -12.21 22.78 -3.27
CA LEU A 113 -13.56 22.66 -3.81
C LEU A 113 -13.78 21.38 -4.64
N GLN A 114 -12.77 20.96 -5.40
CA GLN A 114 -12.84 19.72 -6.19
C GLN A 114 -13.03 18.49 -5.29
N PHE A 115 -12.39 18.51 -4.12
CA PHE A 115 -12.55 17.49 -3.09
C PHE A 115 -13.91 17.57 -2.38
N LEU A 116 -14.37 18.79 -2.06
CA LEU A 116 -15.59 18.97 -1.27
C LEU A 116 -16.86 18.72 -2.09
N LEU A 117 -16.84 18.92 -3.40
CA LEU A 117 -18.03 18.84 -4.25
C LEU A 117 -18.07 17.57 -5.13
N ASN A 118 -17.33 16.52 -4.75
CA ASN A 118 -17.25 15.28 -5.52
C ASN A 118 -17.34 14.03 -4.63
N GLY A 119 -18.54 13.47 -4.48
CA GLY A 119 -18.73 12.16 -3.86
C GLY A 119 -18.93 12.17 -2.34
N LYS A 120 -18.78 13.32 -1.68
CA LYS A 120 -18.79 13.43 -0.22
C LYS A 120 -20.21 13.60 0.33
N ASN A 121 -20.52 12.86 1.40
CA ASN A 121 -21.73 13.04 2.20
C ASN A 121 -21.51 14.09 3.29
N TYR A 122 -22.51 14.93 3.48
CA TYR A 122 -22.55 15.98 4.48
C TYR A 122 -23.74 15.78 5.41
N PRO A 123 -23.54 15.96 6.73
CA PRO A 123 -24.63 15.89 7.67
C PRO A 123 -25.38 17.23 7.72
N LEU A 124 -26.72 17.18 7.78
CA LEU A 124 -27.52 18.38 8.01
C LEU A 124 -27.29 18.97 9.41
N ASN A 125 -27.12 18.10 10.40
CA ASN A 125 -26.80 18.48 11.78
C ASN A 125 -25.35 18.10 12.11
N ALA A 126 -24.63 18.97 12.80
CA ALA A 126 -23.23 18.73 13.15
C ALA A 126 -23.06 17.38 13.86
N ASN A 127 -22.13 16.56 13.36
CA ASN A 127 -21.78 15.23 13.89
C ASN A 127 -22.88 14.14 13.78
N ASP A 128 -24.00 14.35 13.07
CA ASP A 128 -24.97 13.27 12.78
C ASP A 128 -24.68 12.61 11.43
N THR A 129 -24.03 11.43 11.46
CA THR A 129 -23.66 10.67 10.26
C THR A 129 -24.69 9.63 9.85
N THR A 130 -25.87 9.64 10.45
CA THR A 130 -26.85 8.53 10.31
C THR A 130 -28.17 8.95 9.70
N LYS A 131 -28.51 10.24 9.80
CA LYS A 131 -29.79 10.79 9.35
C LYS A 131 -29.57 12.07 8.58
N ASP A 132 -30.51 12.34 7.68
CA ASP A 132 -30.60 13.61 6.94
C ASP A 132 -29.25 13.99 6.30
N LEU A 133 -28.62 13.00 5.66
CA LEU A 133 -27.38 13.19 4.92
C LEU A 133 -27.70 13.63 3.49
N TRP A 134 -26.84 14.46 2.95
CA TRP A 134 -26.90 14.87 1.56
C TRP A 134 -25.53 14.75 0.91
N LYS A 135 -25.52 14.47 -0.39
CA LYS A 135 -24.32 14.21 -1.17
C LYS A 135 -24.25 15.17 -2.35
N ILE A 136 -23.04 15.64 -2.64
CA ILE A 136 -22.74 16.44 -3.82
C ILE A 136 -21.80 15.63 -4.71
N ASP A 137 -22.25 15.29 -5.90
CA ASP A 137 -21.46 14.57 -6.91
C ASP A 137 -21.14 15.49 -8.08
N THR A 138 -19.92 15.41 -8.61
CA THR A 138 -19.59 16.10 -9.86
C THR A 138 -20.17 15.33 -11.04
N ASP A 139 -20.80 16.05 -11.97
CA ASP A 139 -21.30 15.53 -13.24
C ASP A 139 -20.68 16.34 -14.40
N GLU A 140 -20.77 15.82 -15.63
CA GLU A 140 -20.29 16.49 -16.83
C GLU A 140 -20.82 17.93 -16.92
N ASN A 141 -22.10 18.11 -16.56
CA ASN A 141 -22.83 19.39 -16.69
C ASN A 141 -22.85 20.25 -15.43
N GLY A 142 -22.30 19.78 -14.30
CA GLY A 142 -22.39 20.49 -13.02
C GLY A 142 -22.26 19.59 -11.81
N TRP A 143 -23.19 19.71 -10.88
CA TRP A 143 -23.26 18.94 -9.65
C TRP A 143 -24.64 18.34 -9.46
N ILE A 144 -24.69 17.08 -9.07
CA ILE A 144 -25.91 16.36 -8.69
C ILE A 144 -25.99 16.32 -7.17
N ILE A 145 -27.16 16.64 -6.64
CA ILE A 145 -27.45 16.61 -5.21
C ILE A 145 -28.41 15.47 -4.92
N SER A 146 -28.05 14.62 -3.98
CA SER A 146 -28.92 13.52 -3.52
C SER A 146 -29.10 13.56 -2.01
N TYR A 147 -30.27 13.11 -1.56
CA TYR A 147 -30.71 13.15 -0.16
C TYR A 147 -31.14 11.75 0.28
N GLY A 148 -30.86 11.42 1.53
CA GLY A 148 -31.42 10.22 2.14
C GLY A 148 -30.54 9.59 3.20
N THR A 149 -31.08 8.55 3.82
CA THR A 149 -30.28 7.61 4.59
C THR A 149 -29.28 6.96 3.65
N PRO A 150 -27.97 6.97 3.94
CA PRO A 150 -27.02 6.24 3.11
C PRO A 150 -27.49 4.78 2.99
N PRO A 151 -27.20 4.09 1.86
CA PRO A 151 -27.40 2.65 1.80
C PRO A 151 -26.78 2.03 3.07
N PRO A 152 -27.39 0.96 3.63
CA PRO A 152 -26.99 0.42 4.92
C PRO A 152 -25.47 0.38 4.95
N LEU A 153 -24.91 1.17 5.87
CA LEU A 153 -23.48 1.23 6.14
C LEU A 153 -23.10 -0.19 6.53
N ILE A 154 -22.72 -0.98 5.54
CA ILE A 154 -21.76 -2.02 5.76
C ILE A 154 -20.59 -1.27 6.37
N CYS A 155 -20.21 -1.68 7.57
CA CYS A 155 -19.06 -1.22 8.31
C CYS A 155 -17.97 -0.63 7.39
N GLY A 156 -17.99 0.70 7.28
CA GLY A 156 -17.17 1.48 6.36
C GLY A 156 -17.16 1.05 4.90
N ASN A 157 -18.28 1.26 4.20
CA ASN A 157 -18.23 1.60 2.78
C ASN A 157 -17.63 3.01 2.65
N PHE A 158 -16.30 3.09 2.77
CA PHE A 158 -15.60 4.37 2.77
C PHE A 158 -15.30 4.77 1.33
N THR A 159 -16.08 5.73 0.83
CA THR A 159 -15.66 6.59 -0.29
C THR A 159 -14.29 7.20 0.00
N TYR A 160 -13.62 7.73 -1.04
CA TYR A 160 -12.21 8.18 -1.05
C TYR A 160 -11.75 9.01 0.18
N ASN A 161 -12.68 9.67 0.89
CA ASN A 161 -12.38 10.62 1.95
C ASN A 161 -13.14 10.33 3.25
N ARG A 162 -12.46 9.80 4.27
CA ARG A 162 -12.93 9.84 5.68
C ARG A 162 -12.42 11.13 6.33
N PRO A 163 -13.31 12.08 6.71
CA PRO A 163 -12.89 13.30 7.36
C PRO A 163 -12.67 13.18 8.88
N TYR A 164 -13.21 12.18 9.61
CA TYR A 164 -13.27 12.23 11.10
C TYR A 164 -12.88 10.98 11.89
N PRO A 165 -12.20 11.12 13.05
CA PRO A 165 -11.86 10.05 14.01
C PRO A 165 -13.00 9.27 14.68
N ASP A 166 -14.26 9.58 14.45
CA ASP A 166 -15.42 9.02 15.17
C ASP A 166 -16.42 8.27 14.26
N GLY A 167 -16.29 8.39 12.94
CA GLY A 167 -17.22 7.83 11.96
C GLY A 167 -17.22 6.31 11.75
N CYS A 168 -16.63 5.53 12.66
CA CYS A 168 -16.65 4.07 12.58
C CYS A 168 -17.60 3.55 13.66
N ASN A 169 -18.60 2.76 13.27
CA ASN A 169 -19.42 2.06 14.26
C ASN A 169 -18.47 1.16 15.08
N PRO A 170 -18.43 1.28 16.42
CA PRO A 170 -17.51 0.51 17.27
C PRO A 170 -17.71 -1.01 17.21
N GLU A 171 -18.80 -1.49 16.58
CA GLU A 171 -19.05 -2.90 16.26
C GLU A 171 -18.43 -3.33 14.92
N CYS A 172 -17.80 -2.40 14.19
CA CYS A 172 -17.20 -2.65 12.88
C CYS A 172 -15.77 -3.15 12.98
N ASP A 173 -15.63 -4.44 12.72
CA ASP A 173 -14.34 -5.11 12.76
C ASP A 173 -13.59 -5.09 11.41
N VAL A 174 -14.25 -4.70 10.32
CA VAL A 174 -13.70 -4.69 8.96
C VAL A 174 -14.17 -3.47 8.16
N THR A 175 -13.21 -3.01 7.37
CA THR A 175 -13.09 -1.87 6.49
C THR A 175 -13.19 -2.02 4.98
N MET A 176 -13.78 -1.13 4.18
CA MET A 176 -13.41 -0.95 2.75
C MET A 176 -13.04 0.51 2.49
N VAL A 177 -11.76 0.79 2.27
CA VAL A 177 -11.22 2.14 2.00
C VAL A 177 -10.98 2.33 0.52
N GLN A 178 -11.74 3.22 -0.12
CA GLN A 178 -11.49 3.61 -1.50
C GLN A 178 -10.21 4.46 -1.62
N VAL A 179 -9.40 4.17 -2.64
CA VAL A 179 -8.13 4.85 -2.92
C VAL A 179 -8.04 5.24 -4.39
N ASN A 180 -7.32 6.32 -4.68
CA ASN A 180 -6.94 6.66 -6.06
C ASN A 180 -5.70 5.87 -6.43
N ALA A 181 -5.93 4.65 -6.92
CA ALA A 181 -4.86 3.77 -7.33
C ALA A 181 -5.27 2.81 -8.43
N ILE A 182 -4.27 2.36 -9.17
CA ILE A 182 -4.37 1.28 -10.14
C ILE A 182 -3.45 0.12 -9.73
N PRO A 183 -3.67 -1.11 -10.25
CA PRO A 183 -2.79 -2.24 -9.95
C PRO A 183 -1.32 -1.93 -10.27
N GLY A 184 -0.43 -2.25 -9.32
CA GLY A 184 1.01 -2.00 -9.45
C GLY A 184 1.81 -3.11 -10.16
N PRO A 185 3.12 -2.91 -10.39
CA PRO A 185 3.98 -3.78 -11.22
C PRO A 185 4.14 -5.22 -10.70
N LEU A 186 3.79 -5.48 -9.44
CA LEU A 186 3.83 -6.82 -8.83
C LEU A 186 2.45 -7.34 -8.38
N SER A 187 1.37 -6.65 -8.77
CA SER A 187 -0.01 -7.01 -8.43
C SER A 187 -0.76 -7.58 -9.64
N THR A 188 -0.08 -8.44 -10.40
CA THR A 188 -0.55 -8.93 -11.71
C THR A 188 -1.55 -10.09 -11.63
N GLU A 189 -1.63 -10.79 -10.51
CA GLU A 189 -2.57 -11.90 -10.33
C GLU A 189 -3.83 -11.45 -9.59
N TYR A 190 -4.94 -11.47 -10.29
CA TYR A 190 -6.26 -11.12 -9.76
C TYR A 190 -7.27 -12.24 -10.01
N ASN A 191 -8.35 -12.20 -9.24
CA ASN A 191 -9.54 -12.99 -9.48
C ASN A 191 -10.61 -12.10 -10.08
N ASN A 192 -11.44 -12.65 -10.96
CA ASN A 192 -12.63 -11.95 -11.44
C ASN A 192 -13.77 -12.12 -10.45
N GLN A 193 -14.66 -11.13 -10.39
CA GLN A 193 -15.88 -11.17 -9.62
C GLN A 193 -17.04 -10.70 -10.49
N ASP A 194 -18.17 -11.40 -10.40
CA ASP A 194 -19.37 -11.05 -11.14
C ASP A 194 -20.04 -9.85 -10.46
N ALA A 195 -19.79 -8.66 -11.02
CA ALA A 195 -20.35 -7.40 -10.55
C ALA A 195 -20.43 -6.41 -11.72
N ASN A 196 -21.59 -5.77 -11.87
CA ASN A 196 -21.89 -4.90 -13.02
C ASN A 196 -21.62 -3.41 -12.76
N ASN A 197 -21.37 -3.04 -11.50
CA ASN A 197 -21.07 -1.68 -11.10
C ASN A 197 -20.12 -1.68 -9.89
N TRP A 198 -19.58 -0.50 -9.57
CA TRP A 198 -18.64 -0.33 -8.47
C TRP A 198 -19.19 -0.80 -7.12
N ASN A 199 -20.43 -0.46 -6.80
CA ASN A 199 -21.03 -0.80 -5.49
C ASN A 199 -21.12 -2.31 -5.32
N ASP A 200 -21.61 -3.03 -6.33
CA ASP A 200 -21.68 -4.49 -6.31
C ASP A 200 -20.28 -5.10 -6.15
N CYS A 201 -19.29 -4.56 -6.86
CA CYS A 201 -17.90 -5.00 -6.80
C CYS A 201 -17.28 -4.82 -5.39
N MET A 202 -17.52 -3.66 -4.79
CA MET A 202 -17.06 -3.33 -3.44
C MET A 202 -17.74 -4.19 -2.39
N TYR A 203 -19.07 -4.33 -2.44
CA TYR A 203 -19.83 -5.13 -1.48
C TYR A 203 -19.52 -6.61 -1.56
N ALA A 204 -19.35 -7.12 -2.78
CA ALA A 204 -19.03 -8.52 -2.99
C ALA A 204 -17.58 -8.82 -2.55
N CYS A 205 -16.64 -7.86 -2.67
CA CYS A 205 -15.35 -7.96 -2.01
C CYS A 205 -15.51 -7.93 -0.48
N HIS A 206 -16.25 -6.97 0.09
CA HIS A 206 -16.45 -6.86 1.54
C HIS A 206 -16.93 -8.19 2.16
N GLY A 207 -17.98 -8.79 1.59
CA GLY A 207 -18.53 -10.07 2.06
C GLY A 207 -17.62 -11.28 1.83
N ASN A 208 -16.73 -11.22 0.84
CA ASN A 208 -15.76 -12.28 0.58
C ASN A 208 -14.56 -12.15 1.51
N LEU A 209 -14.45 -13.02 2.51
CA LEU A 209 -13.32 -12.99 3.43
C LEU A 209 -11.96 -13.15 2.73
N ALA A 210 -11.86 -13.83 1.58
CA ALA A 210 -10.60 -13.97 0.86
C ALA A 210 -10.18 -12.70 0.09
N CYS A 211 -11.10 -11.74 -0.09
CA CYS A 211 -10.83 -10.50 -0.78
C CYS A 211 -10.13 -9.50 0.15
N PHE A 212 -8.93 -9.08 -0.24
CA PHE A 212 -8.16 -8.02 0.42
C PHE A 212 -8.33 -6.67 -0.26
N ALA A 213 -8.46 -6.63 -1.58
CA ALA A 213 -8.67 -5.39 -2.30
C ALA A 213 -9.43 -5.66 -3.59
N THR A 214 -10.12 -4.64 -4.11
CA THR A 214 -10.94 -4.74 -5.31
C THR A 214 -10.74 -3.53 -6.22
N TYR A 215 -10.92 -3.75 -7.52
CA TYR A 215 -10.80 -2.77 -8.58
C TYR A 215 -11.97 -2.97 -9.55
N PHE A 216 -12.62 -1.88 -9.92
CA PHE A 216 -13.68 -1.88 -10.91
C PHE A 216 -13.36 -0.87 -12.00
N ASP A 217 -13.55 -1.28 -13.23
CA ASP A 217 -13.55 -0.42 -14.40
C ASP A 217 -14.57 -0.98 -15.40
N SER A 218 -15.27 -0.10 -16.11
CA SER A 218 -16.38 -0.50 -16.98
C SER A 218 -15.94 -1.36 -18.17
N THR A 219 -14.66 -1.29 -18.56
CA THR A 219 -14.10 -2.05 -19.68
C THR A 219 -13.56 -3.41 -19.25
N VAL A 220 -12.98 -3.51 -18.05
CA VAL A 220 -12.37 -4.77 -17.55
C VAL A 220 -13.21 -5.52 -16.51
N GLY A 221 -14.28 -4.91 -16.00
CA GLY A 221 -15.14 -5.48 -14.96
C GLY A 221 -14.52 -5.42 -13.56
N CYS A 222 -15.10 -6.19 -12.64
CA CYS A 222 -14.66 -6.28 -11.24
C CYS A 222 -13.54 -7.31 -11.05
N ARG A 223 -12.44 -6.87 -10.45
CA ARG A 223 -11.26 -7.67 -10.12
C ARG A 223 -10.94 -7.55 -8.64
N TRP A 224 -10.45 -8.62 -8.05
CA TRP A 224 -10.01 -8.58 -6.65
C TRP A 224 -8.73 -9.37 -6.40
N TRP A 225 -8.02 -8.96 -5.35
CA TRP A 225 -6.76 -9.55 -4.92
C TRP A 225 -6.90 -10.13 -3.52
N ASN A 226 -6.25 -11.26 -3.31
CA ASN A 226 -5.98 -11.77 -1.97
C ASN A 226 -4.80 -11.00 -1.36
N ILE A 227 -4.71 -10.93 -0.03
CA ILE A 227 -3.60 -10.25 0.68
C ILE A 227 -2.23 -10.83 0.30
N TYR A 228 -2.20 -12.09 -0.15
CA TYR A 228 -1.01 -12.73 -0.64
C TYR A 228 -0.66 -12.41 -2.09
N LYS A 229 -1.49 -11.74 -2.89
CA LYS A 229 -1.19 -11.53 -4.32
C LYS A 229 -0.86 -10.08 -4.65
N ILE A 230 -0.45 -9.32 -3.65
CA ILE A 230 -0.36 -7.87 -3.73
C ILE A 230 0.84 -7.34 -2.92
N TRP A 231 1.61 -6.48 -3.56
CA TRP A 231 2.72 -5.74 -2.94
C TRP A 231 2.48 -4.25 -3.01
N PHE A 232 2.00 -3.79 -4.17
CA PHE A 232 1.88 -2.39 -4.51
C PHE A 232 0.57 -2.08 -5.23
N PHE A 233 0.00 -0.93 -4.92
CA PHE A 233 -0.90 -0.23 -5.83
C PHE A 233 -0.26 1.09 -6.24
N ASN A 234 -0.25 1.37 -7.54
CA ASN A 234 0.28 2.63 -8.05
C ASN A 234 -0.68 3.73 -7.67
N ARG A 235 -0.18 4.70 -6.92
CA ARG A 235 -0.94 5.92 -6.64
C ARG A 235 -1.16 6.67 -7.93
N THR A 236 -2.35 7.21 -8.07
CA THR A 236 -2.73 8.03 -9.21
C THR A 236 -3.61 9.17 -8.73
N GLU A 237 -3.84 10.18 -9.57
CA GLU A 237 -4.80 11.22 -9.27
C GLU A 237 -6.21 10.81 -9.68
N ALA A 238 -7.23 11.39 -9.05
CA ALA A 238 -8.63 11.07 -9.34
C ALA A 238 -9.00 11.25 -10.82
N GLN A 239 -8.45 12.29 -11.45
CA GLN A 239 -8.65 12.59 -12.87
C GLN A 239 -8.08 11.49 -13.80
N ASP A 240 -7.04 10.80 -13.35
CA ASP A 240 -6.35 9.77 -14.12
C ASP A 240 -6.97 8.37 -13.93
N MET A 241 -7.92 8.23 -12.99
CA MET A 241 -8.67 6.99 -12.79
C MET A 241 -9.65 6.69 -13.94
N GLN A 242 -10.03 7.69 -14.76
CA GLN A 242 -10.93 7.52 -15.92
C GLN A 242 -12.26 6.79 -15.60
N GLY A 243 -12.80 6.98 -14.38
CA GLY A 243 -14.01 6.30 -13.91
C GLY A 243 -13.78 4.91 -13.32
N ALA A 244 -12.53 4.44 -13.23
CA ALA A 244 -12.17 3.29 -12.44
C ALA A 244 -12.23 3.60 -10.94
N HIS A 245 -12.40 2.55 -10.14
CA HIS A 245 -12.46 2.62 -8.69
C HIS A 245 -11.63 1.51 -8.07
N MET A 246 -10.98 1.79 -6.94
CA MET A 246 -10.21 0.82 -6.18
C MET A 246 -10.48 0.96 -4.69
N ALA A 247 -10.59 -0.17 -3.96
CA ALA A 247 -10.70 -0.16 -2.51
C ALA A 247 -9.87 -1.26 -1.84
N ILE A 248 -9.39 -0.96 -0.64
CA ILE A 248 -8.59 -1.85 0.22
C ILE A 248 -9.44 -2.25 1.43
N LYS A 249 -9.46 -3.54 1.72
CA LYS A 249 -10.10 -4.10 2.90
C LYS A 249 -9.16 -4.03 4.11
N ILE A 250 -9.60 -3.41 5.20
CA ILE A 250 -8.77 -3.19 6.40
C ILE A 250 -9.47 -3.72 7.65
N PRO A 251 -8.87 -4.62 8.45
CA PRO A 251 -9.43 -5.02 9.73
C PRO A 251 -9.21 -3.92 10.77
N LEU A 252 -10.26 -3.53 11.48
CA LEU A 252 -10.23 -2.44 12.44
C LEU A 252 -10.11 -2.95 13.89
N SER A 253 -9.48 -2.12 14.71
CA SER A 253 -9.38 -2.22 16.17
C SER A 253 -10.12 -1.04 16.80
N PRO A 254 -10.38 -1.03 18.11
CA PRO A 254 -10.94 0.15 18.79
C PRO A 254 -10.10 1.43 18.62
N VAL A 255 -8.81 1.30 18.29
CA VAL A 255 -7.90 2.41 18.03
C VAL A 255 -7.95 2.81 16.56
N SER A 256 -7.73 1.89 15.62
CA SER A 256 -7.73 2.18 14.18
C SER A 256 -9.10 2.55 13.61
N CYS A 257 -10.17 2.14 14.27
CA CYS A 257 -11.53 2.64 14.05
C CYS A 257 -11.60 4.17 14.21
N LYS A 258 -10.62 4.81 14.86
CA LYS A 258 -10.54 6.28 15.00
C LYS A 258 -9.61 6.99 14.01
N TYR A 259 -9.05 6.29 13.03
CA TYR A 259 -8.09 6.89 12.10
C TYR A 259 -8.75 7.44 10.83
N THR A 260 -8.30 8.60 10.34
CA THR A 260 -8.66 9.09 9.00
C THR A 260 -8.19 8.10 7.92
N THR A 261 -8.67 8.24 6.68
CA THR A 261 -8.20 7.42 5.55
C THR A 261 -6.67 7.50 5.41
N GLU A 262 -6.11 8.70 5.48
CA GLU A 262 -4.65 8.91 5.41
C GLU A 262 -3.94 8.19 6.55
N GLN A 263 -4.43 8.33 7.79
CA GLN A 263 -3.85 7.65 8.94
C GLN A 263 -3.98 6.13 8.83
N LEU A 264 -5.06 5.60 8.24
CA LEU A 264 -5.20 4.17 8.00
C LEU A 264 -4.13 3.70 7.01
N LEU A 265 -3.93 4.43 5.92
CA LEU A 265 -3.04 4.05 4.81
C LEU A 265 -1.55 4.35 5.08
N ASP A 266 -1.23 5.10 6.14
CA ASP A 266 0.13 5.58 6.40
C ASP A 266 0.77 4.98 7.67
N ASP A 267 1.67 4.04 7.42
CA ASP A 267 2.53 3.37 8.38
C ASP A 267 1.76 2.79 9.59
N LYS A 268 0.82 1.89 9.30
CA LYS A 268 0.00 1.19 10.30
C LYS A 268 0.06 -0.31 10.14
N TYR A 269 -0.23 -0.99 11.25
CA TYR A 269 -0.18 -2.44 11.37
C TYR A 269 -1.56 -2.99 11.66
N TYR A 270 -1.89 -4.09 10.98
CA TYR A 270 -3.23 -4.63 10.96
C TYR A 270 -3.23 -6.13 11.18
N LEU A 271 -4.18 -6.62 11.97
CA LEU A 271 -4.32 -8.03 12.29
C LEU A 271 -5.44 -8.69 11.45
N PRO A 272 -5.11 -9.40 10.36
CA PRO A 272 -6.10 -9.96 9.43
C PRO A 272 -6.81 -11.22 9.93
N TYR A 273 -6.30 -11.89 10.96
CA TYR A 273 -6.82 -13.20 11.39
C TYR A 273 -8.31 -13.13 11.78
N ASN A 274 -9.10 -14.08 11.24
CA ASN A 274 -10.58 -14.16 11.32
C ASN A 274 -11.36 -13.04 10.62
N ARG A 275 -10.67 -12.15 9.89
CA ARG A 275 -11.29 -11.02 9.18
C ARG A 275 -11.02 -11.05 7.68
N ILE A 276 -9.84 -11.52 7.29
CA ILE A 276 -9.39 -11.69 5.91
C ILE A 276 -8.79 -13.10 5.78
N LEU A 277 -9.51 -13.99 5.09
CA LEU A 277 -9.10 -15.36 4.79
C LEU A 277 -7.89 -15.35 3.86
N ALA A 278 -7.01 -16.33 4.10
CA ALA A 278 -5.62 -16.31 3.65
C ALA A 278 -4.79 -15.30 4.47
N SER A 279 -4.81 -15.43 5.79
CA SER A 279 -3.78 -14.90 6.67
C SER A 279 -3.22 -16.01 7.55
N VAL A 280 -1.94 -15.91 7.91
CA VAL A 280 -1.36 -16.77 8.96
C VAL A 280 -1.93 -16.31 10.29
N ARG A 281 -2.36 -17.24 11.15
CA ARG A 281 -3.00 -16.93 12.43
C ARG A 281 -2.17 -16.00 13.33
N ARG A 282 -0.86 -16.14 13.31
CA ARG A 282 0.12 -15.29 13.99
C ARG A 282 0.84 -14.39 12.98
N GLY A 283 0.06 -13.76 12.10
CA GLY A 283 0.53 -12.85 11.08
C GLY A 283 -0.20 -11.52 11.13
N PHE A 284 0.47 -10.48 10.65
CA PHE A 284 -0.03 -9.11 10.55
C PHE A 284 0.48 -8.49 9.26
N PHE A 285 -0.15 -7.42 8.80
CA PHE A 285 0.37 -6.66 7.66
C PHE A 285 0.60 -5.21 8.04
N ARG A 286 1.62 -4.63 7.43
CA ARG A 286 1.90 -3.20 7.43
C ARG A 286 1.38 -2.62 6.14
N MET A 287 0.71 -1.48 6.24
CA MET A 287 0.35 -0.66 5.09
C MET A 287 1.06 0.69 5.21
N ARG A 288 1.66 1.14 4.11
CA ARG A 288 2.40 2.40 4.04
C ARG A 288 2.14 3.11 2.72
N THR A 289 1.96 4.42 2.80
CA THR A 289 1.86 5.28 1.62
C THR A 289 3.24 5.83 1.29
N THR A 290 3.72 5.61 0.07
CA THR A 290 4.94 6.23 -0.48
C THR A 290 4.54 7.22 -1.57
N PRO A 291 5.45 8.08 -2.09
CA PRO A 291 5.11 9.00 -3.18
C PRO A 291 4.49 8.30 -4.40
N LYS A 292 4.91 7.06 -4.68
CA LYS A 292 4.45 6.29 -5.85
C LYS A 292 3.43 5.20 -5.53
N TYR A 293 3.45 4.64 -4.32
CA TYR A 293 2.69 3.41 -4.05
C TYR A 293 1.90 3.45 -2.75
N TYR A 294 0.77 2.73 -2.72
CA TYR A 294 0.30 2.08 -1.50
C TYR A 294 1.00 0.73 -1.39
N LYS A 295 1.84 0.57 -0.37
CA LYS A 295 2.65 -0.63 -0.14
C LYS A 295 2.02 -1.51 0.94
N PHE A 296 2.06 -2.81 0.71
CA PHE A 296 1.62 -3.84 1.65
C PHE A 296 2.76 -4.81 1.95
N SER A 297 3.13 -4.92 3.22
CA SER A 297 4.11 -5.90 3.70
C SER A 297 3.47 -6.82 4.73
N ALA A 298 3.56 -8.13 4.54
CA ALA A 298 3.06 -9.12 5.48
C ALA A 298 4.20 -9.65 6.37
N TYR A 299 3.90 -9.83 7.65
CA TYR A 299 4.82 -10.27 8.68
C TYR A 299 4.20 -11.39 9.49
N VAL A 300 5.06 -12.16 10.15
CA VAL A 300 4.67 -13.19 11.11
C VAL A 300 5.33 -12.91 12.45
N ASP A 301 4.72 -13.44 13.50
CA ASP A 301 5.21 -13.38 14.87
C ASP A 301 6.67 -13.82 14.98
N GLU A 302 7.44 -13.08 15.76
CA GLU A 302 8.86 -13.28 16.00
C GLU A 302 9.18 -14.53 16.85
N LYS A 303 8.20 -15.38 17.13
CA LYS A 303 8.36 -16.70 17.74
C LYS A 303 7.75 -17.80 16.86
N PHE A 304 7.29 -17.45 15.66
CA PHE A 304 6.66 -18.36 14.73
C PHE A 304 7.73 -19.20 14.01
N ASP A 305 7.92 -20.44 14.45
CA ASP A 305 8.76 -21.41 13.77
C ASP A 305 7.89 -22.26 12.82
N TYR A 306 7.96 -21.94 11.52
CA TYR A 306 7.31 -22.72 10.46
C TYR A 306 8.32 -23.02 9.37
N LYS A 307 8.30 -24.26 8.86
CA LYS A 307 9.32 -24.95 8.03
C LYS A 307 9.90 -24.21 6.81
N PHE A 308 9.51 -22.98 6.52
CA PHE A 308 9.97 -22.21 5.36
C PHE A 308 10.12 -20.69 5.59
N THR A 309 9.73 -20.17 6.75
CA THR A 309 9.86 -18.73 7.09
C THR A 309 10.70 -18.62 8.34
N PHE A 310 11.81 -17.89 8.25
CA PHE A 310 12.64 -17.65 9.42
C PHE A 310 12.02 -16.58 10.29
N THR A 311 12.13 -16.81 11.60
CA THR A 311 11.71 -15.89 12.64
C THR A 311 12.21 -14.47 12.37
N GLY A 312 11.30 -13.49 12.44
CA GLY A 312 11.66 -12.08 12.25
C GLY A 312 11.84 -11.65 10.79
N CYS A 313 11.55 -12.48 9.80
CA CYS A 313 11.53 -12.06 8.40
C CYS A 313 10.12 -11.71 7.88
N GLU A 314 10.05 -10.91 6.81
CA GLU A 314 8.82 -10.69 6.05
C GLU A 314 8.31 -12.00 5.47
N PHE A 315 6.99 -12.14 5.43
CA PHE A 315 6.36 -13.32 4.85
C PHE A 315 6.77 -13.46 3.37
N GLY A 316 6.98 -14.68 2.89
CA GLY A 316 7.45 -14.88 1.52
C GLY A 316 8.91 -14.48 1.26
N THR A 317 9.74 -14.37 2.31
CA THR A 317 11.21 -14.24 2.20
C THR A 317 11.94 -15.47 2.73
N ARG A 318 13.21 -15.64 2.33
CA ARG A 318 14.14 -16.66 2.83
C ARG A 318 15.17 -16.02 3.75
N ALA A 319 15.64 -16.73 4.77
CA ALA A 319 16.81 -16.24 5.49
C ALA A 319 18.11 -16.64 4.83
N SER A 320 19.03 -15.69 4.81
CA SER A 320 20.45 -15.97 4.83
C SER A 320 21.05 -15.59 6.17
N ALA A 321 21.83 -16.50 6.76
CA ALA A 321 22.57 -16.30 8.00
C ALA A 321 23.72 -17.29 8.07
N THR A 322 24.74 -16.98 8.88
CA THR A 322 25.70 -18.00 9.32
C THR A 322 25.03 -18.92 10.33
N GLN A 323 25.49 -20.16 10.38
CA GLN A 323 24.94 -21.21 11.25
C GLN A 323 26.04 -21.98 11.95
N THR A 324 25.84 -22.27 13.22
CA THR A 324 26.71 -23.17 13.99
C THR A 324 26.01 -24.52 14.15
N TYR A 325 26.71 -25.60 13.78
CA TYR A 325 26.19 -26.96 13.97
C TYR A 325 26.48 -27.43 15.40
N ASN A 326 25.42 -27.63 16.19
CA ASN A 326 25.53 -28.25 17.49
C ASN A 326 25.57 -29.77 17.34
N LYS A 327 26.76 -30.35 17.56
CA LYS A 327 26.99 -31.80 17.45
C LYS A 327 26.22 -32.63 18.48
N GLN A 328 25.84 -32.05 19.62
CA GLN A 328 25.18 -32.77 20.71
C GLN A 328 23.68 -32.89 20.48
N SER A 329 23.04 -31.83 19.97
CA SER A 329 21.62 -31.84 19.60
C SER A 329 21.36 -32.26 18.15
N GLY A 330 22.39 -32.28 17.30
CA GLY A 330 22.25 -32.53 15.87
C GLY A 330 21.54 -31.40 15.12
N THR A 331 21.47 -30.19 15.71
CA THR A 331 20.73 -29.05 15.17
C THR A 331 21.66 -27.93 14.74
N PHE A 332 21.22 -27.14 13.75
CA PHE A 332 21.86 -25.88 13.39
C PHE A 332 21.26 -24.74 14.22
N THR A 333 22.13 -23.86 14.72
CA THR A 333 21.73 -22.62 15.39
C THR A 333 22.08 -21.45 14.48
N THR A 334 21.07 -20.67 14.10
CA THR A 334 21.19 -19.47 13.28
C THR A 334 21.87 -18.34 14.07
N ASN A 335 22.81 -17.64 13.43
CA ASN A 335 23.34 -16.39 13.95
C ASN A 335 22.44 -15.22 13.50
N GLU A 336 21.62 -14.74 14.44
CA GLU A 336 20.67 -13.64 14.25
C GLU A 336 21.34 -12.30 13.87
N GLU A 337 22.61 -12.07 14.24
CA GLU A 337 23.33 -10.84 13.88
C GLU A 337 23.56 -10.76 12.37
N THR A 338 23.85 -11.92 11.77
CA THR A 338 24.08 -12.07 10.32
C THR A 338 22.79 -12.36 9.54
N LEU A 339 21.63 -12.40 10.20
CA LEU A 339 20.37 -12.75 9.55
C LEU A 339 19.91 -11.65 8.58
N MET A 340 19.63 -12.06 7.35
CA MET A 340 19.10 -11.24 6.26
C MET A 340 17.91 -11.94 5.60
N CYS A 341 16.84 -11.19 5.34
CA CYS A 341 15.62 -11.69 4.72
C CYS A 341 15.63 -11.39 3.23
N VAL A 342 15.56 -12.41 2.39
CA VAL A 342 15.74 -12.30 0.95
C VAL A 342 14.46 -12.72 0.22
N GLY A 343 13.87 -11.79 -0.52
CA GLY A 343 12.78 -12.04 -1.46
C GLY A 343 13.34 -12.22 -2.87
N LEU A 344 13.00 -13.32 -3.54
CA LEU A 344 13.28 -13.48 -4.96
C LEU A 344 12.01 -13.13 -5.72
N VAL A 345 12.04 -12.10 -6.56
CA VAL A 345 10.83 -11.61 -7.23
C VAL A 345 10.90 -11.97 -8.70
N ASN A 346 9.98 -12.82 -9.15
CA ASN A 346 9.86 -13.20 -10.56
C ASN A 346 9.10 -12.09 -11.31
N THR A 347 9.80 -11.36 -12.17
CA THR A 347 9.25 -10.26 -12.97
C THR A 347 10.00 -10.25 -14.29
N PRO A 348 9.56 -11.05 -15.27
CA PRO A 348 10.25 -11.17 -16.54
C PRO A 348 10.36 -9.82 -17.24
N ASN A 349 11.47 -9.60 -17.90
CA ASN A 349 11.78 -8.38 -18.64
C ASN A 349 12.01 -7.13 -17.77
N ILE A 350 12.44 -7.28 -16.51
CA ILE A 350 12.74 -6.14 -15.63
C ILE A 350 14.18 -5.65 -15.80
N THR A 351 14.38 -4.33 -15.84
CA THR A 351 15.72 -3.71 -15.86
C THR A 351 16.33 -3.63 -14.46
N GLN A 352 17.63 -3.42 -14.36
CA GLN A 352 18.30 -3.29 -13.06
C GLN A 352 17.77 -2.09 -12.27
N VAL A 353 17.55 -0.96 -12.96
CA VAL A 353 17.06 0.28 -12.35
C VAL A 353 15.66 0.09 -11.76
N ALA A 354 14.75 -0.55 -12.51
CA ALA A 354 13.39 -0.82 -12.03
C ALA A 354 13.39 -1.83 -10.87
N ALA A 355 14.21 -2.88 -10.95
CA ALA A 355 14.38 -3.84 -9.86
C ALA A 355 14.93 -3.17 -8.58
N ASN A 356 15.89 -2.24 -8.73
CA ASN A 356 16.45 -1.49 -7.61
C ASN A 356 15.41 -0.56 -6.96
N GLU A 357 14.62 0.16 -7.76
CA GLU A 357 13.53 0.99 -7.27
C GLU A 357 12.50 0.17 -6.46
N LEU A 358 12.03 -0.95 -7.01
CA LEU A 358 11.10 -1.83 -6.30
C LEU A 358 11.70 -2.36 -5.00
N CYS A 359 12.99 -2.67 -4.98
CA CYS A 359 13.68 -3.07 -3.76
C CYS A 359 13.67 -2.01 -2.68
N HIS A 360 13.95 -0.76 -3.04
CA HIS A 360 13.88 0.36 -2.11
C HIS A 360 12.45 0.55 -1.57
N GLU A 361 11.45 0.46 -2.44
CA GLU A 361 10.05 0.49 -2.02
C GLU A 361 9.72 -0.66 -1.07
N MET A 362 10.33 -1.84 -1.25
CA MET A 362 10.23 -2.99 -0.33
C MET A 362 11.01 -2.84 1.00
N ASP A 363 11.57 -1.67 1.33
CA ASP A 363 12.45 -1.46 2.50
C ASP A 363 13.73 -2.31 2.43
N GLY A 364 14.26 -2.44 1.23
CA GLY A 364 15.42 -3.26 0.94
C GLY A 364 16.36 -2.63 -0.08
N LYS A 365 17.29 -3.45 -0.54
CA LYS A 365 18.24 -3.17 -1.62
C LYS A 365 18.39 -4.43 -2.46
N LEU A 366 18.87 -4.29 -3.70
CA LEU A 366 19.25 -5.49 -4.44
C LEU A 366 20.30 -6.28 -3.66
N MET A 367 20.11 -7.59 -3.63
CA MET A 367 20.82 -8.45 -2.70
C MET A 367 22.31 -8.53 -3.04
N THR A 368 23.14 -8.68 -2.01
CA THR A 368 24.57 -8.92 -2.13
C THR A 368 24.85 -10.42 -2.11
N GLU A 369 25.78 -10.90 -2.95
CA GLU A 369 26.32 -12.25 -2.76
C GLU A 369 27.04 -12.31 -1.42
N ARG A 370 26.54 -13.16 -0.52
CA ARG A 370 27.11 -13.26 0.84
C ARG A 370 28.23 -14.29 0.95
N HIS A 371 28.18 -15.32 0.12
CA HIS A 371 29.18 -16.38 0.01
C HIS A 371 29.00 -17.14 -1.31
N ALA A 372 30.05 -17.78 -1.81
CA ALA A 372 29.92 -18.69 -2.94
C ALA A 372 28.89 -19.81 -2.63
N ALA A 373 28.02 -20.11 -3.62
CA ALA A 373 26.82 -20.96 -3.48
C ALA A 373 25.68 -20.39 -2.61
N PHE A 374 25.62 -19.07 -2.47
CA PHE A 374 24.49 -18.34 -1.89
C PHE A 374 23.12 -18.79 -2.42
N ILE A 375 23.03 -19.07 -3.73
CA ILE A 375 21.85 -19.64 -4.39
C ILE A 375 22.13 -21.09 -4.80
N ASN A 376 21.20 -22.01 -4.52
CA ASN A 376 21.36 -23.44 -4.78
C ASN A 376 20.00 -24.12 -5.08
N ASP A 377 20.04 -25.30 -5.70
CA ASP A 377 18.91 -26.18 -6.01
C ASP A 377 18.71 -27.33 -5.01
N GLY A 378 19.39 -27.27 -3.87
CA GLY A 378 19.23 -28.21 -2.76
C GLY A 378 20.19 -29.40 -2.79
N ASN A 379 20.84 -29.62 -3.93
CA ASN A 379 21.57 -30.84 -4.20
C ASN A 379 23.03 -30.80 -3.71
N ASN A 380 23.57 -29.63 -3.37
CA ASN A 380 25.02 -29.50 -3.10
C ASN A 380 25.34 -29.15 -1.63
N CYS A 381 26.28 -29.89 -1.03
CA CYS A 381 26.85 -29.83 0.33
C CYS A 381 26.19 -28.88 1.36
N PRO A 382 25.42 -29.41 2.34
CA PRO A 382 24.93 -28.60 3.47
C PRO A 382 26.09 -28.00 4.28
N GLY A 383 26.20 -26.67 4.29
CA GLY A 383 27.30 -25.93 4.92
C GLY A 383 26.90 -25.21 6.21
N SER A 384 27.84 -24.44 6.78
CA SER A 384 27.64 -23.55 7.95
C SER A 384 26.86 -22.26 7.63
N TYR A 385 26.04 -22.26 6.57
CA TYR A 385 25.30 -21.09 6.10
C TYR A 385 23.90 -21.51 5.68
N SER A 386 22.91 -20.67 5.95
CA SER A 386 21.63 -20.81 5.27
C SER A 386 21.74 -20.29 3.83
N ARG A 387 21.30 -21.14 2.91
CA ARG A 387 21.31 -20.91 1.46
C ARG A 387 19.92 -20.49 0.99
N ILE A 388 19.86 -19.76 -0.12
CA ILE A 388 18.60 -19.51 -0.80
C ILE A 388 18.32 -20.66 -1.75
N GLU A 389 17.39 -21.52 -1.35
CA GLU A 389 16.92 -22.64 -2.16
C GLU A 389 15.87 -22.19 -3.18
N LEU A 390 16.15 -22.39 -4.47
CA LEU A 390 15.26 -21.98 -5.57
C LEU A 390 14.08 -22.91 -5.81
N TYR A 391 14.21 -24.19 -5.44
CA TYR A 391 13.19 -25.23 -5.65
C TYR A 391 12.08 -25.21 -4.60
N THR A 392 12.28 -24.44 -3.53
CA THR A 392 11.39 -24.51 -2.38
C THR A 392 10.14 -23.70 -2.70
N LEU A 393 8.98 -24.37 -2.60
CA LEU A 393 7.65 -23.77 -2.68
C LEU A 393 7.54 -22.62 -1.68
N MET A 394 7.92 -21.42 -2.10
CA MET A 394 7.43 -20.20 -1.49
C MET A 394 6.00 -20.11 -1.99
N TYR A 395 5.07 -20.05 -1.04
CA TYR A 395 3.64 -20.04 -1.31
C TYR A 395 3.34 -19.34 -2.64
N PRO A 396 2.74 -20.02 -3.62
CA PRO A 396 2.71 -19.59 -5.02
C PRO A 396 2.05 -18.22 -5.24
N ASP A 397 1.40 -17.69 -4.21
CA ASP A 397 0.63 -16.47 -4.24
C ASP A 397 1.41 -15.26 -3.68
N TYR A 398 2.18 -15.35 -2.57
CA TYR A 398 2.97 -14.23 -1.98
C TYR A 398 4.49 -14.46 -2.11
N GLY A 399 5.08 -13.82 -3.12
CA GLY A 399 6.52 -13.89 -3.39
C GLY A 399 6.97 -15.09 -4.23
N THR A 400 8.25 -15.05 -4.63
CA THR A 400 9.03 -16.02 -5.44
C THR A 400 8.26 -17.05 -6.27
N LYS A 401 7.87 -16.70 -7.51
CA LYS A 401 7.31 -17.63 -8.51
C LYS A 401 8.37 -18.44 -9.27
N VAL A 402 9.51 -18.74 -8.68
CA VAL A 402 10.48 -19.65 -9.32
C VAL A 402 9.98 -21.09 -9.19
N GLY A 403 9.44 -21.44 -8.01
CA GLY A 403 8.61 -22.63 -7.77
C GLY A 403 9.08 -23.89 -8.50
N PHE A 404 8.19 -24.53 -9.25
CA PHE A 404 8.48 -25.74 -10.02
C PHE A 404 9.32 -25.52 -11.30
N ASN A 405 9.49 -24.26 -11.74
CA ASN A 405 10.22 -23.92 -12.96
C ASN A 405 11.72 -23.68 -12.73
N TYR A 406 12.22 -23.85 -11.50
CA TYR A 406 13.65 -23.70 -11.16
C TYR A 406 14.60 -24.56 -12.01
N GLN A 407 14.08 -25.64 -12.63
CA GLN A 407 14.81 -26.56 -13.50
C GLN A 407 14.99 -26.05 -14.94
N ASN A 408 14.70 -24.76 -15.21
CA ASN A 408 14.84 -24.17 -16.53
C ASN A 408 16.25 -24.42 -17.11
N GLN A 409 16.30 -25.16 -18.22
CA GLN A 409 17.54 -25.54 -18.91
C GLN A 409 18.23 -24.34 -19.57
N GLN A 410 17.48 -23.27 -19.87
CA GLN A 410 18.02 -22.00 -20.38
C GLN A 410 18.68 -21.15 -19.29
N GLY A 411 18.48 -21.50 -18.02
CA GLY A 411 18.92 -20.72 -16.88
C GLY A 411 18.04 -19.50 -16.61
N PHE A 412 18.37 -18.78 -15.54
CA PHE A 412 17.73 -17.54 -15.12
C PHE A 412 18.76 -16.44 -15.00
N LYS A 413 18.42 -15.25 -15.49
CA LYS A 413 19.11 -14.01 -15.14
C LYS A 413 18.44 -13.42 -13.91
N ILE A 414 19.24 -13.15 -12.88
CA ILE A 414 18.76 -12.60 -11.62
C ILE A 414 19.51 -11.32 -11.31
N TRP A 415 18.80 -10.19 -11.22
CA TRP A 415 19.42 -8.95 -10.74
C TRP A 415 19.83 -9.11 -9.28
N PHE A 416 21.10 -8.80 -9.03
CA PHE A 416 21.72 -8.67 -7.72
C PHE A 416 22.31 -7.26 -7.65
N GLY A 417 22.61 -6.77 -6.45
CA GLY A 417 23.08 -5.40 -6.22
C GLY A 417 24.54 -5.23 -6.61
N LEU A 418 24.93 -5.63 -7.83
CA LEU A 418 26.30 -5.56 -8.34
C LEU A 418 26.41 -4.40 -9.31
N GLU A 419 27.27 -3.44 -8.99
CA GLU A 419 27.43 -2.22 -9.77
C GLU A 419 28.91 -1.90 -9.95
N LYS A 420 29.24 -1.28 -11.08
CA LYS A 420 30.59 -0.86 -11.39
C LYS A 420 30.97 0.35 -10.53
N GLU A 421 32.12 0.25 -9.87
CA GLU A 421 32.69 1.31 -9.04
C GLU A 421 33.74 2.12 -9.82
N SER A 422 34.56 1.44 -10.62
CA SER A 422 35.58 2.06 -11.47
C SER A 422 35.71 1.30 -12.78
N SER A 423 36.60 1.74 -13.69
CA SER A 423 36.76 1.15 -15.03
C SER A 423 36.93 -0.38 -15.04
N GLN A 424 37.42 -0.98 -13.95
CA GLN A 424 37.60 -2.43 -13.81
C GLN A 424 37.18 -3.01 -12.44
N SER A 425 36.55 -2.22 -11.55
CA SER A 425 36.09 -2.72 -10.24
C SER A 425 34.58 -2.67 -10.13
N PHE A 426 34.02 -3.67 -9.46
CA PHE A 426 32.61 -3.72 -9.08
C PHE A 426 32.50 -3.74 -7.56
N LYS A 427 31.37 -3.25 -7.07
CA LYS A 427 30.99 -3.26 -5.67
C LYS A 427 29.57 -3.77 -5.52
N TRP A 428 29.27 -4.23 -4.31
CA TRP A 428 27.89 -4.48 -3.92
C TRP A 428 27.21 -3.17 -3.50
N GLN A 429 25.90 -3.05 -3.75
CA GLN A 429 25.07 -1.94 -3.27
C GLN A 429 24.85 -1.98 -1.75
N ALA A 430 24.91 -3.18 -1.17
CA ALA A 430 24.75 -3.41 0.26
C ALA A 430 25.96 -4.18 0.83
N PRO A 431 27.18 -3.60 0.77
CA PRO A 431 28.39 -4.28 1.22
C PRO A 431 28.34 -4.64 2.71
N GLU A 432 27.53 -3.95 3.51
CA GLU A 432 27.26 -4.27 4.91
C GLU A 432 26.57 -5.63 5.12
N TRP A 433 26.00 -6.23 4.07
CA TRP A 433 25.38 -7.56 4.12
C TRP A 433 26.32 -8.68 3.73
N SER A 434 27.50 -8.37 3.17
CA SER A 434 28.54 -9.38 2.91
C SER A 434 29.04 -9.99 4.22
N ILE A 435 29.38 -11.29 4.20
CA ILE A 435 29.94 -11.97 5.37
C ILE A 435 31.46 -11.81 5.29
N VAL A 436 32.00 -10.73 5.88
CA VAL A 436 33.44 -10.44 5.91
C VAL A 436 33.88 -10.20 7.35
N ASN A 437 33.94 -11.27 8.14
CA ASN A 437 34.22 -11.21 9.58
C ASN A 437 35.53 -11.93 9.97
N GLY A 438 36.26 -12.45 8.99
CA GLY A 438 37.52 -13.17 9.21
C GLY A 438 37.38 -14.51 9.93
N GLU A 439 36.15 -15.02 10.07
CA GLU A 439 35.90 -16.35 10.59
C GLU A 439 36.13 -17.41 9.50
N THR A 440 36.45 -18.63 9.96
CA THR A 440 36.68 -19.78 9.09
C THR A 440 35.46 -20.68 9.10
N TYR A 441 34.93 -20.96 7.92
CA TYR A 441 33.72 -21.74 7.74
C TYR A 441 33.96 -22.95 6.86
N LYS A 442 33.17 -24.00 7.11
CA LYS A 442 33.19 -25.21 6.29
C LYS A 442 32.30 -25.00 5.06
N MET A 443 32.92 -24.92 3.88
CA MET A 443 32.28 -24.64 2.58
C MET A 443 32.53 -25.77 1.59
N CYS A 444 31.75 -25.86 0.51
CA CYS A 444 32.07 -26.80 -0.58
C CYS A 444 33.35 -26.36 -1.29
N SER A 445 34.18 -27.30 -1.73
CA SER A 445 35.30 -26.97 -2.59
C SER A 445 34.91 -26.87 -4.06
N SER A 446 35.52 -25.94 -4.77
CA SER A 446 35.49 -25.91 -6.23
C SER A 446 36.34 -27.05 -6.81
N GLY A 447 35.77 -27.89 -7.66
CA GLY A 447 36.53 -28.81 -8.51
C GLY A 447 37.00 -30.14 -7.89
N LEU A 448 36.63 -30.47 -6.65
CA LEU A 448 36.78 -31.83 -6.09
C LEU A 448 35.42 -32.56 -6.17
N PRO A 449 35.33 -33.89 -5.91
CA PRO A 449 34.07 -34.62 -6.02
C PRO A 449 32.93 -33.91 -5.31
N TRP A 450 31.75 -33.98 -5.92
CA TRP A 450 30.49 -33.50 -5.38
C TRP A 450 30.37 -33.87 -3.89
N ASN A 451 30.21 -32.88 -2.99
CA ASN A 451 30.23 -32.98 -1.51
C ASN A 451 31.60 -32.99 -0.79
N THR A 452 32.66 -32.50 -1.42
CA THR A 452 33.92 -32.24 -0.70
C THR A 452 33.87 -30.90 0.03
N TYR A 453 34.29 -30.88 1.30
CA TYR A 453 34.31 -29.68 2.12
C TYR A 453 35.73 -29.15 2.33
N VAL A 454 35.89 -27.84 2.27
CA VAL A 454 37.11 -27.09 2.61
C VAL A 454 36.80 -26.06 3.69
N ASN A 455 37.83 -25.68 4.45
CA ASN A 455 37.73 -24.59 5.40
C ASN A 455 38.16 -23.30 4.69
N GLU A 456 37.24 -22.35 4.59
CA GLU A 456 37.46 -21.06 3.94
C GLU A 456 37.34 -19.95 4.98
N THR A 457 38.35 -19.07 5.02
CA THR A 457 38.34 -17.88 5.89
C THR A 457 37.90 -16.68 5.07
N ILE A 458 36.79 -16.03 5.46
CA ILE A 458 36.22 -14.93 4.67
C ILE A 458 36.70 -13.58 5.22
N ASN A 459 37.86 -13.14 4.70
CA ASN A 459 38.51 -11.87 5.04
C ASN A 459 38.24 -10.73 4.03
N GLN A 460 37.59 -11.03 2.91
CA GLN A 460 37.30 -10.05 1.86
C GLN A 460 35.95 -10.33 1.21
N VAL A 461 35.39 -9.30 0.58
CA VAL A 461 34.18 -9.40 -0.24
C VAL A 461 34.39 -10.42 -1.36
N GLN A 462 33.41 -11.29 -1.56
CA GLN A 462 33.45 -12.32 -2.59
C GLN A 462 32.69 -11.88 -3.84
N PHE A 463 33.19 -12.32 -5.01
CA PHE A 463 32.52 -12.22 -6.30
C PHE A 463 32.71 -13.53 -7.05
N THR A 464 31.63 -14.23 -7.31
CA THR A 464 31.63 -15.47 -8.09
C THR A 464 31.57 -15.17 -9.59
N TRP A 465 32.58 -14.50 -10.14
CA TRP A 465 32.64 -14.16 -11.57
C TRP A 465 32.65 -15.40 -12.48
N GLY A 466 31.90 -15.33 -13.58
CA GLY A 466 31.97 -16.33 -14.64
C GLY A 466 33.30 -16.29 -15.41
N PRO A 467 33.60 -17.34 -16.20
CA PRO A 467 34.76 -17.32 -17.07
C PRO A 467 34.75 -16.12 -18.02
N GLY A 468 35.81 -15.30 -17.98
CA GLY A 468 35.93 -14.09 -18.82
C GLY A 468 35.24 -12.84 -18.26
N GLU A 469 34.72 -12.90 -17.03
CA GLU A 469 34.05 -11.78 -16.35
C GLU A 469 34.94 -11.17 -15.23
N PRO A 470 34.73 -9.90 -14.84
CA PRO A 470 33.81 -8.95 -15.47
C PRO A 470 34.30 -8.54 -16.86
N ALA A 471 33.40 -8.58 -17.85
CA ALA A 471 33.73 -8.17 -19.20
C ALA A 471 34.09 -6.67 -19.24
N ALA A 472 35.22 -6.35 -19.88
CA ALA A 472 35.60 -4.97 -20.14
C ALA A 472 34.79 -4.44 -21.35
N GLY A 473 33.81 -3.58 -21.09
CA GLY A 473 32.99 -2.95 -22.13
C GLY A 473 32.37 -1.64 -21.66
N ASP A 474 32.19 -0.71 -22.59
CA ASP A 474 31.51 0.56 -22.34
C ASP A 474 30.03 0.30 -22.03
N GLY A 475 29.54 0.92 -20.94
CA GLY A 475 28.14 0.78 -20.48
C GLY A 475 27.82 -0.53 -19.75
N LEU A 476 28.79 -1.43 -19.54
CA LEU A 476 28.63 -2.62 -18.69
C LEU A 476 28.81 -2.25 -17.21
N ASP A 477 27.88 -1.46 -16.70
CA ASP A 477 27.98 -0.83 -15.38
C ASP A 477 27.17 -1.56 -14.29
N CYS A 478 26.40 -2.58 -14.67
CA CYS A 478 25.62 -3.41 -13.76
C CYS A 478 26.05 -4.88 -13.85
N GLY A 479 25.64 -5.71 -12.90
CA GLY A 479 25.88 -7.14 -12.92
C GLY A 479 24.68 -7.96 -12.51
N TYR A 480 24.57 -9.16 -13.08
CA TYR A 480 23.52 -10.12 -12.75
C TYR A 480 24.12 -11.48 -12.39
N MET A 481 23.37 -12.25 -11.61
CA MET A 481 23.65 -13.64 -11.36
C MET A 481 22.97 -14.50 -12.43
N TYR A 482 23.76 -15.32 -13.13
CA TYR A 482 23.26 -16.34 -14.03
C TYR A 482 23.25 -17.69 -13.33
N TYR A 483 22.05 -18.19 -13.04
CA TYR A 483 21.85 -19.52 -12.45
C TYR A 483 21.35 -20.49 -13.51
N LYS A 484 21.82 -21.73 -13.48
CA LYS A 484 21.32 -22.81 -14.33
C LYS A 484 21.26 -24.11 -13.53
N TYR A 485 20.14 -24.83 -13.68
CA TYR A 485 19.90 -26.08 -12.97
C TYR A 485 20.99 -27.13 -13.23
N ASN A 486 21.33 -27.89 -12.19
CA ASN A 486 22.34 -28.96 -12.24
C ASN A 486 23.71 -28.50 -12.77
N THR A 487 24.11 -27.27 -12.45
CA THR A 487 25.48 -26.79 -12.68
C THR A 487 26.38 -27.14 -11.51
N SER A 488 27.66 -27.35 -11.78
CA SER A 488 28.67 -27.58 -10.75
C SER A 488 28.75 -26.40 -9.78
N TYR A 489 29.18 -26.67 -8.54
CA TYR A 489 29.48 -25.62 -7.56
C TYR A 489 30.28 -24.48 -8.20
N PRO A 490 29.93 -23.20 -7.96
CA PRO A 490 28.96 -22.71 -6.96
C PRO A 490 27.48 -22.73 -7.37
N GLY A 491 27.14 -23.26 -8.55
CA GLY A 491 25.77 -23.38 -9.05
C GLY A 491 25.25 -22.16 -9.81
N TYR A 492 26.08 -21.11 -9.93
CA TYR A 492 25.79 -19.90 -10.69
C TYR A 492 27.10 -19.17 -11.08
N SER A 493 26.98 -18.10 -11.85
CA SER A 493 28.09 -17.19 -12.18
C SER A 493 27.60 -15.75 -12.26
N LEU A 494 28.40 -14.79 -11.80
CA LEU A 494 28.17 -13.36 -12.00
C LEU A 494 28.66 -12.93 -13.38
N LYS A 495 27.92 -12.01 -14.00
CA LYS A 495 28.23 -11.45 -15.32
C LYS A 495 27.97 -9.95 -15.35
N ALA A 496 28.83 -9.21 -16.03
CA ALA A 496 28.60 -7.79 -16.28
C ALA A 496 27.52 -7.61 -17.37
N ALA A 497 26.73 -6.54 -17.27
CA ALA A 497 25.63 -6.23 -18.14
C ALA A 497 25.38 -4.72 -18.19
N ARG A 498 24.62 -4.28 -19.19
CA ARG A 498 24.09 -2.93 -19.17
C ARG A 498 22.96 -2.83 -18.16
N CYS A 499 22.81 -1.69 -17.51
CA CYS A 499 21.74 -1.50 -16.53
C CYS A 499 20.33 -1.46 -17.15
N ASP A 500 20.24 -1.23 -18.46
CA ASP A 500 19.00 -1.29 -19.26
C ASP A 500 18.76 -2.67 -19.92
N ASP A 501 19.67 -3.64 -19.75
CA ASP A 501 19.36 -5.03 -20.07
C ASP A 501 18.23 -5.53 -19.18
N VAL A 502 17.62 -6.66 -19.58
CA VAL A 502 16.51 -7.27 -18.84
C VAL A 502 16.88 -8.61 -18.21
N ALA A 503 16.26 -8.88 -17.06
CA ALA A 503 16.36 -10.14 -16.33
C ALA A 503 14.99 -10.79 -16.09
N ASP A 504 15.02 -12.04 -15.64
CA ASP A 504 13.81 -12.83 -15.34
C ASP A 504 13.33 -12.58 -13.91
N ILE A 505 14.29 -12.36 -13.00
CA ILE A 505 14.10 -12.31 -11.56
C ILE A 505 14.98 -11.18 -11.00
N PHE A 506 14.61 -10.62 -9.85
CA PHE A 506 15.53 -9.86 -9.02
C PHE A 506 15.52 -10.32 -7.57
N ALA A 507 16.65 -10.22 -6.89
CA ALA A 507 16.80 -10.60 -5.50
C ALA A 507 16.82 -9.37 -4.62
N CYS A 508 15.89 -9.29 -3.68
CA CYS A 508 15.80 -8.19 -2.73
C CYS A 508 16.15 -8.62 -1.32
N GLY A 509 17.16 -7.99 -0.73
CA GLY A 509 17.54 -8.18 0.66
C GLY A 509 16.88 -7.14 1.56
N HIS A 510 16.52 -7.56 2.76
CA HIS A 510 15.95 -6.70 3.79
C HIS A 510 16.39 -7.17 5.17
N GLU A 511 16.54 -6.22 6.08
CA GLU A 511 16.78 -6.54 7.49
C GLU A 511 15.55 -7.19 8.15
N THR A 512 15.78 -7.81 9.30
CA THR A 512 14.71 -8.41 10.11
C THR A 512 13.73 -7.37 10.62
N GLN A 513 12.52 -7.80 10.98
CA GLN A 513 11.47 -7.00 11.60
C GLN A 513 12.00 -6.15 12.75
N ALA A 514 12.80 -6.76 13.65
CA ALA A 514 13.37 -6.07 14.80
C ALA A 514 14.34 -4.95 14.39
N LYS A 515 15.22 -5.20 13.41
CA LYS A 515 16.18 -4.20 12.90
C LYS A 515 15.47 -3.05 12.18
N LYS A 516 14.35 -3.34 11.52
CA LYS A 516 13.46 -2.35 10.89
C LYS A 516 12.63 -1.52 11.87
N GLY A 517 12.72 -1.80 13.18
CA GLY A 517 11.90 -1.13 14.20
C GLY A 517 10.42 -1.50 14.16
N ILE A 518 10.08 -2.65 13.56
CA ILE A 518 8.70 -3.13 13.48
C ILE A 518 8.28 -3.66 14.87
N PRO A 519 7.10 -3.27 15.37
CA PRO A 519 6.61 -3.74 16.67
C PRO A 519 6.50 -5.27 16.74
N PRO A 520 6.79 -5.89 17.91
CA PRO A 520 6.53 -7.31 18.14
C PRO A 520 5.06 -7.65 17.93
N PHE A 521 4.76 -8.89 17.54
CA PHE A 521 3.39 -9.31 17.23
C PHE A 521 2.41 -9.06 18.37
N GLN A 522 2.82 -9.32 19.62
CA GLN A 522 1.94 -9.14 20.78
C GLN A 522 1.48 -7.69 20.95
N GLN A 523 2.36 -6.71 20.67
CA GLN A 523 2.00 -5.30 20.77
C GLN A 523 0.87 -4.93 19.79
N ILE A 524 0.90 -5.51 18.59
CA ILE A 524 -0.15 -5.32 17.59
C ILE A 524 -1.41 -6.07 18.04
N ALA A 525 -1.27 -7.32 18.49
CA ALA A 525 -2.39 -8.15 18.93
C ALA A 525 -3.15 -7.56 20.14
N ASP A 526 -2.45 -6.88 21.05
CA ASP A 526 -3.04 -6.19 22.21
C ASP A 526 -4.02 -5.09 21.78
N GLU A 527 -3.73 -4.37 20.70
CA GLU A 527 -4.65 -3.35 20.13
C GLU A 527 -6.00 -3.97 19.71
N TYR A 528 -5.98 -5.24 19.33
CA TYR A 528 -7.15 -6.03 18.93
C TYR A 528 -7.72 -6.88 20.08
N GLY A 529 -7.26 -6.67 21.31
CA GLY A 529 -7.74 -7.40 22.50
C GLY A 529 -7.38 -8.89 22.52
N ARG A 530 -6.28 -9.30 21.87
CA ARG A 530 -5.85 -10.71 21.77
C ARG A 530 -4.59 -11.00 22.59
N SER A 531 -4.63 -12.02 23.44
CA SER A 531 -3.47 -12.52 24.20
C SER A 531 -2.90 -13.80 23.58
N LEU A 532 -1.57 -13.93 23.53
CA LEU A 532 -0.87 -15.16 23.11
C LEU A 532 -1.09 -16.36 24.04
N LYS A 533 -1.51 -16.15 25.31
CA LYS A 533 -1.65 -17.22 26.31
C LYS A 533 -2.75 -18.25 25.98
N THR A 534 -3.70 -17.92 25.12
CA THR A 534 -4.77 -18.85 24.75
C THR A 534 -4.41 -19.83 23.63
N HIS A 535 -3.26 -19.67 22.96
CA HIS A 535 -2.96 -20.37 21.69
C HIS A 535 -1.54 -20.91 21.55
N GLU A 536 -0.80 -21.09 22.66
CA GLU A 536 0.57 -21.59 22.70
C GLU A 536 0.75 -22.98 22.05
N LYS A 537 -0.33 -23.77 22.00
CA LYS A 537 -0.36 -25.12 21.43
C LYS A 537 -1.06 -25.22 20.09
N ASP A 538 -1.58 -24.12 19.56
CA ASP A 538 -2.34 -24.18 18.32
C ASP A 538 -1.38 -24.33 17.14
N PRO A 539 -1.47 -25.46 16.42
CA PRO A 539 -0.59 -25.70 15.28
C PRO A 539 -0.71 -24.58 14.23
N ALA A 540 0.42 -24.31 13.59
CA ALA A 540 0.59 -23.29 12.55
C ALA A 540 -0.23 -23.65 11.30
N TYR A 541 -1.54 -23.40 11.34
CA TYR A 541 -2.44 -23.70 10.25
C TYR A 541 -2.96 -22.44 9.56
N TRP A 542 -3.07 -22.60 8.25
CA TRP A 542 -3.72 -21.69 7.34
C TRP A 542 -5.23 -21.74 7.60
N GLN A 543 -5.89 -20.59 7.65
CA GLN A 543 -7.35 -20.56 7.74
C GLN A 543 -8.04 -21.27 6.56
N TYR A 544 -7.35 -21.47 5.44
CA TYR A 544 -7.88 -22.19 4.28
C TYR A 544 -8.30 -23.63 4.58
N GLN A 545 -7.65 -24.32 5.53
CA GLN A 545 -7.95 -25.73 5.82
C GLN A 545 -9.17 -25.92 6.75
N TYR A 546 -9.51 -24.94 7.60
CA TYR A 546 -10.58 -25.12 8.59
C TYR A 546 -12.00 -24.95 8.04
N TYR A 547 -12.18 -24.25 6.91
CA TYR A 547 -13.52 -24.04 6.33
C TYR A 547 -13.93 -25.05 5.26
N ASN A 548 -12.98 -25.84 4.71
CA ASN A 548 -13.34 -26.97 3.84
C ASN A 548 -13.85 -28.19 4.62
N GLU A 549 -13.64 -28.26 5.93
CA GLU A 549 -14.15 -29.35 6.79
C GLU A 549 -15.46 -29.01 7.52
N SER A 550 -15.87 -27.74 7.54
CA SER A 550 -17.06 -27.28 8.28
C SER A 550 -18.18 -26.72 7.41
N ALA A 551 -18.04 -26.73 6.07
CA ALA A 551 -19.13 -26.44 5.13
C ALA A 551 -20.06 -27.64 4.86
N THR A 552 -19.89 -28.76 5.57
CA THR A 552 -20.82 -29.89 5.57
C THR A 552 -21.23 -30.27 7.00
N SER A 553 -21.99 -29.41 7.66
CA SER A 553 -22.99 -29.82 8.67
C SER A 553 -24.00 -28.71 8.90
#